data_AF-K1YW07-F1
#
_entry.id   AF-K1YW07-F1
#
_cell.length_a   1.000
_cell.length_b   1.000
_cell.length_c   1.000
_cell.angle_alpha   90.00
_cell.angle_beta   90.00
_cell.angle_gamma   90.00
#
_symmetry.space_group_name_H-M   'P 1'
#
loop_
_entity.id
_entity.type
_entity.pdbx_description
1 polymer ?
#
loop_
_entity_poly.entity_id
_entity_poly.type
_entity_poly.pdbx_seq_one_letter_code
_entity_poly.pdbx_strand_id
1 'polypeptide(L)'
;PLYIYMNAVKPDFIIIIFTIHILTNILATSLIAEILSNYRYILLGVYGSFIGFFVASFISVVFFLSFSPSKTALYSLMGVIIVINFVITISRSLFEFVYSRIYIHTGNDQLGDIFSKMETEEKELVEKAQRELENFK
;
A
#
# COMPACT_ATOMS: atom_id res chain seq x y z
N PRO A 1 25.23 -9.02 -1.86
CA PRO A 1 26.36 -9.12 -0.89
C PRO A 1 25.91 -9.49 0.53
N LEU A 2 25.02 -8.70 1.16
CA LEU A 2 24.56 -8.93 2.54
C LEU A 2 23.81 -10.26 2.71
N TYR A 3 22.90 -10.58 1.79
CA TYR A 3 22.15 -11.84 1.80
C TYR A 3 23.05 -13.07 1.64
N ILE A 4 24.06 -13.01 0.76
CA ILE A 4 25.00 -14.12 0.56
C ILE A 4 25.85 -14.36 1.82
N TYR A 5 26.33 -13.28 2.45
CA TYR A 5 27.08 -13.34 3.71
C TYR A 5 26.23 -13.88 4.86
N MET A 6 24.99 -13.40 5.00
CA MET A 6 24.09 -13.86 6.05
C MET A 6 23.65 -15.32 5.90
N ASN A 7 23.51 -15.82 4.67
CA ASN A 7 23.24 -17.24 4.42
C ASN A 7 24.36 -18.12 4.99
N ALA A 8 25.62 -17.69 4.84
CA ALA A 8 26.78 -18.43 5.32
C ALA A 8 26.90 -18.47 6.86
N VAL A 9 26.38 -17.46 7.56
CA VAL A 9 26.55 -17.31 9.02
C VAL A 9 25.32 -17.76 9.81
N LYS A 10 24.10 -17.45 9.33
CA LYS A 10 22.82 -17.83 9.97
C LYS A 10 21.73 -18.04 8.89
N PRO A 11 21.68 -19.22 8.26
CA PRO A 11 20.75 -19.49 7.15
C PRO A 11 19.27 -19.37 7.55
N ASP A 12 18.92 -19.64 8.81
CA ASP A 12 17.52 -19.57 9.26
C ASP A 12 16.97 -18.12 9.32
N PHE A 13 17.85 -17.13 9.50
CA PHE A 13 17.45 -15.72 9.61
C PHE A 13 17.30 -15.03 8.25
N ILE A 14 17.89 -15.57 7.18
CA ILE A 14 17.87 -14.91 5.87
C ILE A 14 16.45 -14.82 5.30
N ILE A 15 15.63 -15.84 5.54
CA ILE A 15 14.27 -15.94 5.02
C ILE A 15 13.40 -14.85 5.66
N ILE A 16 13.53 -14.67 6.97
CA ILE A 16 12.77 -13.65 7.72
C ILE A 16 13.15 -12.24 7.22
N ILE A 17 14.45 -11.94 7.14
CA ILE A 17 14.93 -10.62 6.70
C ILE A 17 14.49 -10.34 5.26
N PHE A 18 14.61 -11.32 4.38
CA PHE A 18 14.21 -11.20 2.99
C PHE A 18 12.69 -10.99 2.84
N THR A 19 11.90 -11.69 3.65
CA THR A 19 10.44 -11.52 3.70
C THR A 19 10.05 -10.11 4.13
N ILE A 20 10.65 -9.61 5.22
CA ILE A 20 10.41 -8.24 5.70
C ILE A 20 10.80 -7.21 4.63
N HIS A 21 11.94 -7.43 3.97
CA HIS A 21 12.43 -6.55 2.92
C HIS A 21 11.46 -6.47 1.73
N ILE A 22 10.97 -7.63 1.26
CA ILE A 22 9.97 -7.70 0.18
C ILE A 22 8.67 -7.03 0.59
N LEU A 23 8.14 -7.37 1.76
CA LEU A 23 6.89 -6.83 2.25
C LEU A 23 6.96 -5.30 2.31
N THR A 24 8.05 -4.76 2.87
CA THR A 24 8.27 -3.31 2.95
C THR A 24 8.37 -2.67 1.57
N ASN A 25 9.12 -3.27 0.64
CA ASN A 25 9.25 -2.76 -0.73
C ASN A 25 7.92 -2.77 -1.48
N ILE A 26 7.15 -3.84 -1.39
CA ILE A 26 5.85 -3.94 -2.07
C ILE A 26 4.87 -2.93 -1.46
N LEU A 27 4.85 -2.77 -0.14
CA LEU A 27 4.01 -1.75 0.51
C LEU A 27 4.39 -0.34 0.04
N ALA A 28 5.68 0.01 0.06
CA ALA A 28 6.17 1.32 -0.34
C ALA A 28 5.83 1.62 -1.80
N THR A 29 6.08 0.68 -2.70
CA THR A 29 5.77 0.84 -4.13
C THR A 29 4.27 0.94 -4.39
N SER A 30 3.44 0.15 -3.68
CA SER A 30 1.98 0.23 -3.75
C SER A 30 1.48 1.61 -3.31
N LEU A 31 1.95 2.13 -2.17
CA LEU A 31 1.54 3.44 -1.67
C LEU A 31 1.95 4.57 -2.62
N ILE A 32 3.18 4.55 -3.14
CA ILE A 32 3.65 5.54 -4.11
C ILE A 32 2.79 5.50 -5.37
N ALA A 33 2.47 4.30 -5.89
CA ALA A 33 1.63 4.15 -7.05
C ALA A 33 0.22 4.73 -6.83
N GLU A 34 -0.38 4.52 -5.66
CA GLU A 34 -1.68 5.10 -5.32
C GLU A 34 -1.65 6.62 -5.25
N ILE A 35 -0.63 7.17 -4.59
CA ILE A 35 -0.46 8.62 -4.47
C ILE A 35 -0.38 9.28 -5.84
N LEU A 36 0.30 8.64 -6.80
CA LEU A 36 0.48 9.16 -8.15
C LEU A 36 -0.71 8.93 -9.08
N SER A 37 -1.51 7.89 -8.84
CA SER A 37 -2.57 7.45 -9.75
C SER A 37 -3.82 8.31 -9.69
N ASN A 38 -4.31 8.62 -8.49
CA ASN A 38 -5.61 9.28 -8.35
C ASN A 38 -5.76 10.02 -7.03
N TYR A 39 -5.43 11.32 -7.01
CA TYR A 39 -5.50 12.14 -5.79
C TYR A 39 -6.89 12.12 -5.14
N ARG A 40 -7.98 12.13 -5.93
CA ARG A 40 -9.35 12.18 -5.41
C ARG A 40 -9.81 10.89 -4.70
N TYR A 41 -9.25 9.74 -5.06
CA TYR A 41 -9.60 8.44 -4.47
C TYR A 41 -8.42 7.75 -3.78
N ILE A 42 -7.36 8.51 -3.51
CA ILE A 42 -6.12 8.06 -2.89
C ILE A 42 -6.35 7.31 -1.57
N LEU A 43 -7.29 7.78 -0.74
CA LEU A 43 -7.61 7.17 0.54
C LEU A 43 -8.12 5.73 0.36
N LEU A 44 -8.94 5.49 -0.65
CA LEU A 44 -9.48 4.16 -0.95
C LEU A 44 -8.36 3.19 -1.32
N GLY A 45 -7.46 3.63 -2.20
CA GLY A 45 -6.29 2.86 -2.61
C GLY A 45 -5.31 2.59 -1.47
N VAL A 46 -5.06 3.58 -0.62
CA VAL A 46 -4.21 3.46 0.57
C VAL A 46 -4.81 2.44 1.55
N TYR A 47 -6.09 2.54 1.91
CA TYR A 47 -6.73 1.57 2.81
C TYR A 47 -6.75 0.16 2.22
N GLY A 48 -7.08 0.02 0.93
CA GLY A 48 -7.05 -1.26 0.24
C GLY A 48 -5.65 -1.89 0.23
N SER A 49 -4.61 -1.08 0.02
CA SER A 49 -3.20 -1.51 0.06
C SER A 49 -2.78 -1.98 1.46
N PHE A 50 -3.17 -1.27 2.51
CA PHE A 50 -2.87 -1.67 3.90
C PHE A 50 -3.52 -2.99 4.28
N ILE A 51 -4.78 -3.21 3.90
CA ILE A 51 -5.48 -4.46 4.18
C ILE A 51 -4.85 -5.60 3.39
N GLY A 52 -4.59 -5.39 2.09
CA GLY A 52 -3.89 -6.36 1.26
C GLY A 52 -2.52 -6.73 1.82
N PHE A 53 -1.78 -5.75 2.34
CA PHE A 53 -0.49 -5.96 2.98
C PHE A 53 -0.59 -6.82 4.25
N PHE A 54 -1.60 -6.58 5.10
CA PHE A 54 -1.84 -7.41 6.29
C PHE A 54 -2.14 -8.86 5.92
N VAL A 55 -3.02 -9.07 4.93
CA VAL A 55 -3.38 -10.41 4.45
C VAL A 55 -2.16 -11.10 3.82
N ALA A 56 -1.40 -10.38 2.99
CA ALA A 56 -0.22 -10.93 2.34
C ALA A 56 0.90 -11.25 3.34
N SER A 57 1.06 -10.45 4.39
CA SER A 57 2.01 -10.72 5.48
C SER A 57 1.65 -12.00 6.22
N PHE A 58 0.36 -12.19 6.53
CA PHE A 58 -0.13 -13.42 7.18
C PHE A 58 0.10 -14.65 6.29
N ILE A 59 -0.27 -14.57 5.01
CA ILE A 59 -0.05 -15.65 4.03
C ILE A 59 1.45 -15.99 3.93
N SER A 60 2.31 -14.98 3.89
CA SER A 60 3.76 -15.16 3.82
C SER A 60 4.27 -15.95 5.02
N VAL A 61 3.88 -15.59 6.24
CA VAL A 61 4.27 -16.30 7.47
C VAL A 61 3.81 -17.76 7.44
N VAL A 62 2.52 -18.01 7.12
CA VAL A 62 1.96 -19.38 7.03
C VAL A 62 2.71 -20.21 5.99
N PHE A 63 3.03 -19.61 4.85
CA PHE A 63 3.76 -20.25 3.78
C PHE A 63 5.17 -20.65 4.23
N PHE A 64 5.91 -19.78 4.92
CA PHE A 64 7.24 -20.13 5.43
C PHE A 64 7.23 -21.19 6.52
N LEU A 65 6.23 -21.17 7.42
CA LEU A 65 6.09 -22.21 8.44
C LEU A 65 5.82 -23.60 7.84
N SER A 66 5.23 -23.64 6.64
CA SER A 66 4.86 -24.89 5.96
C SER A 66 6.00 -25.50 5.13
N PHE A 67 7.04 -24.73 4.80
CA PHE A 67 8.18 -25.19 3.99
C PHE A 67 9.42 -25.47 4.86
N SER A 68 9.88 -26.72 4.83
CA SER A 68 11.09 -27.23 5.52
C SER A 68 12.40 -26.53 5.10
N PRO A 69 13.42 -26.42 5.99
CA PRO A 69 14.68 -25.71 5.74
C PRO A 69 15.56 -26.47 4.75
N SER A 70 15.27 -26.31 3.47
CA SER A 70 16.06 -26.86 2.37
C SER A 70 16.48 -25.73 1.43
N LYS A 71 17.52 -25.98 0.62
CA LYS A 71 18.04 -25.09 -0.43
C LYS A 71 16.96 -24.63 -1.43
N THR A 72 15.80 -25.28 -1.45
CA THR A 72 14.59 -24.87 -2.20
C THR A 72 13.87 -23.64 -1.62
N ALA A 73 14.21 -23.19 -0.41
CA ALA A 73 13.62 -22.00 0.23
C ALA A 73 13.84 -20.71 -0.58
N LEU A 74 14.93 -20.61 -1.36
CA LEU A 74 15.17 -19.44 -2.21
C LEU A 74 14.24 -19.38 -3.43
N TYR A 75 13.80 -20.53 -3.96
CA TYR A 75 12.85 -20.56 -5.07
C TYR A 75 11.41 -20.35 -4.60
N SER A 76 11.07 -20.84 -3.41
CA SER A 76 9.76 -20.60 -2.80
C SER A 76 9.52 -19.11 -2.53
N LEU A 77 10.60 -18.37 -2.22
CA LEU A 77 10.61 -16.91 -2.07
C LEU A 77 10.18 -16.15 -3.33
N MET A 78 10.54 -16.62 -4.53
CA MET A 78 10.10 -15.98 -5.78
C MET A 78 8.58 -16.12 -5.98
N GLY A 79 8.02 -17.29 -5.64
CA GLY A 79 6.57 -17.53 -5.68
C GLY A 79 5.81 -16.63 -4.70
N VAL A 80 6.36 -16.45 -3.49
CA VAL A 80 5.76 -15.57 -2.46
C VAL A 80 5.63 -14.13 -2.95
N ILE A 81 6.61 -13.60 -3.69
CA ILE A 81 6.53 -12.23 -4.27
C ILE A 81 5.31 -12.10 -5.19
N ILE A 82 5.09 -13.08 -6.07
CA ILE A 82 3.97 -13.07 -7.01
C ILE A 82 2.65 -13.12 -6.24
N VAL A 83 2.55 -14.00 -5.24
CA VAL A 83 1.36 -14.14 -4.40
C VAL A 83 1.07 -12.85 -3.62
N ILE A 84 2.08 -12.24 -2.99
CA ILE A 84 1.92 -10.98 -2.24
C ILE A 84 1.38 -9.87 -3.16
N ASN A 85 2.00 -9.68 -4.33
CA ASN A 85 1.56 -8.66 -5.29
C ASN A 85 0.13 -8.91 -5.75
N PHE A 86 -0.21 -10.16 -6.05
CA PHE A 86 -1.55 -10.54 -6.47
C PHE A 86 -2.59 -10.25 -5.39
N VAL A 87 -2.32 -10.62 -4.14
CA VAL A 87 -3.20 -10.39 -2.99
C VAL A 87 -3.43 -8.89 -2.78
N ILE A 88 -2.37 -8.08 -2.77
CA ILE A 88 -2.48 -6.62 -2.60
C ILE A 88 -3.30 -6.00 -3.74
N THR A 89 -3.04 -6.41 -4.97
CA THR A 89 -3.78 -5.91 -6.15
C THR A 89 -5.26 -6.27 -6.07
N ILE A 90 -5.59 -7.51 -5.72
CA ILE A 90 -6.99 -7.95 -5.54
C ILE A 90 -7.66 -7.18 -4.41
N SER A 91 -6.99 -7.04 -3.26
CA SER A 91 -7.54 -6.28 -2.14
C SER A 91 -7.88 -4.87 -2.56
N ARG A 92 -6.98 -4.18 -3.26
CA ARG A 92 -7.25 -2.84 -3.79
C ARG A 92 -8.45 -2.83 -4.75
N SER A 93 -8.45 -3.69 -5.76
CA SER A 93 -9.55 -3.74 -6.73
C SER A 93 -10.88 -4.11 -6.09
N LEU A 94 -10.89 -4.91 -5.03
CA LEU A 94 -12.10 -5.19 -4.25
C LEU A 94 -12.62 -3.94 -3.56
N PHE A 95 -11.75 -3.12 -2.97
CA PHE A 95 -12.15 -1.85 -2.35
C PHE A 95 -12.71 -0.86 -3.37
N GLU A 96 -12.05 -0.70 -4.52
CA GLU A 96 -12.53 0.09 -5.66
C GLU A 96 -13.89 -0.41 -6.16
N PHE A 97 -14.04 -1.72 -6.29
CA PHE A 97 -15.29 -2.34 -6.71
C PHE A 97 -16.41 -2.09 -5.71
N VAL A 98 -16.18 -2.34 -4.41
CA VAL A 98 -17.18 -2.10 -3.35
C VAL A 98 -17.59 -0.63 -3.34
N TYR A 99 -16.62 0.28 -3.41
CA TYR A 99 -16.89 1.72 -3.45
C TYR A 99 -17.72 2.12 -4.67
N SER A 100 -17.31 1.66 -5.87
CA SER A 100 -18.05 1.96 -7.11
C SER A 100 -19.49 1.42 -7.06
N ARG A 101 -19.72 0.24 -6.48
CA ARG A 101 -21.06 -0.31 -6.28
C ARG A 101 -21.89 0.55 -5.33
N ILE A 102 -21.32 0.99 -4.21
CA ILE A 102 -21.99 1.89 -3.25
C ILE A 102 -22.35 3.22 -3.93
N TYR A 103 -21.42 3.79 -4.70
CA TYR A 103 -21.61 5.02 -5.45
C TYR A 103 -22.75 4.89 -6.48
N ILE A 104 -22.77 3.82 -7.28
CA ILE A 104 -23.83 3.58 -8.27
C ILE A 104 -25.21 3.45 -7.60
N HIS A 105 -25.30 2.83 -6.43
CA HIS A 105 -26.59 2.59 -5.76
C HIS A 105 -27.10 3.82 -4.99
N THR A 106 -26.19 4.58 -4.37
CA THR A 106 -26.55 5.69 -3.49
C THR A 106 -26.45 7.04 -4.20
N GLY A 107 -25.66 7.14 -5.26
CA GLY A 107 -25.30 8.40 -5.93
C GLY A 107 -24.39 9.31 -5.09
N ASN A 108 -23.93 8.85 -3.93
CA ASN A 108 -23.19 9.66 -2.96
C ASN A 108 -21.67 9.43 -3.07
N ASP A 109 -20.93 10.47 -3.47
CA ASP A 109 -19.46 10.47 -3.56
C ASP A 109 -18.85 11.08 -2.29
N GLN A 110 -18.91 10.34 -1.19
CA GLN A 110 -18.42 10.82 0.11
C GLN A 110 -16.93 11.21 0.09
N LEU A 111 -16.10 10.51 -0.71
CA LEU A 111 -14.67 10.79 -0.80
C LEU A 111 -14.44 12.07 -1.62
N GLY A 112 -15.12 12.18 -2.77
CA GLY A 112 -15.09 13.38 -3.59
C GLY A 112 -15.59 14.62 -2.85
N ASP A 113 -16.63 14.49 -2.02
CA ASP A 113 -17.17 15.57 -1.21
C ASP A 113 -16.16 16.06 -0.15
N ILE A 114 -15.46 15.14 0.51
CA ILE A 114 -14.40 15.48 1.47
C ILE A 114 -13.26 16.23 0.76
N PHE A 115 -12.82 15.74 -0.40
CA PHE A 115 -11.78 16.43 -1.19
C PHE A 115 -12.23 17.80 -1.68
N SER A 116 -13.48 17.94 -2.13
CA SER A 116 -14.02 19.24 -2.55
C SER A 116 -14.05 20.25 -1.40
N LYS A 117 -14.35 19.81 -0.18
CA LYS A 117 -14.30 20.67 1.02
C LYS A 117 -12.89 21.11 1.34
N MET A 118 -11.93 20.18 1.34
CA MET A 118 -10.52 20.51 1.57
C MET A 118 -9.98 21.50 0.54
N GLU A 119 -10.32 21.33 -0.74
CA GLU A 119 -9.90 22.26 -1.79
C GLU A 119 -10.50 23.68 -1.59
N THR A 120 -11.74 23.74 -1.11
CA THR A 120 -12.40 25.03 -0.83
C THR A 120 -11.75 25.73 0.36
N GLU A 121 -11.50 25.00 1.45
CA GLU A 121 -10.80 25.51 2.63
C GLU A 121 -9.38 26.01 2.29
N GLU A 122 -8.65 25.28 1.44
CA GLU A 122 -7.32 25.69 0.99
C GLU A 122 -7.37 27.02 0.21
N LYS A 123 -8.33 27.18 -0.71
CA LYS A 123 -8.51 28.43 -1.46
C LYS A 123 -8.84 29.60 -0.54
N GLU A 124 -9.72 29.41 0.44
CA GLU A 124 -10.06 30.45 1.42
C GLU A 124 -8.85 30.89 2.25
N LEU A 125 -8.01 29.95 2.67
CA LEU A 125 -6.77 30.24 3.40
C LEU A 125 -5.77 31.04 2.55
N VAL A 126 -5.62 30.67 1.27
CA VAL A 126 -4.74 31.39 0.33
C VAL A 126 -5.25 32.80 0.09
N GLU A 127 -6.54 32.98 -0.15
CA GLU A 127 -7.15 34.30 -0.32
C GLU A 127 -6.99 35.18 0.92
N LYS A 128 -7.18 34.59 2.11
CA LYS A 128 -7.00 35.31 3.37
C LYS A 128 -5.55 35.78 3.54
N ALA A 129 -4.58 34.91 3.27
CA ALA A 129 -3.16 35.25 3.32
C ALA A 129 -2.80 36.37 2.32
N GLN A 130 -3.38 36.34 1.12
CA GLN A 130 -3.20 37.40 0.12
C GLN A 130 -3.77 38.75 0.61
N ARG A 131 -4.99 38.77 1.16
CA ARG A 131 -5.60 39.99 1.70
C ARG A 131 -4.81 40.56 2.88
N GLU A 132 -4.28 39.69 3.76
CA GLU A 132 -3.41 40.13 4.85
C GLU A 132 -2.14 40.78 4.30
N LEU A 133 -1.46 40.16 3.32
CA LEU A 133 -0.27 40.71 2.66
C LEU A 133 -0.52 42.06 1.97
N GLU A 134 -1.69 42.24 1.34
CA GLU A 134 -2.08 43.52 0.73
C GLU A 134 -2.32 44.62 1.77
N ASN A 135 -2.89 44.27 2.93
CA ASN A 135 -3.10 45.22 4.04
C ASN A 135 -1.80 45.62 4.76
N PHE A 136 -0.69 44.88 4.57
CA PHE A 136 0.63 45.22 5.12
C PHE A 136 1.48 46.11 4.19
N LYS A 137 1.03 46.38 2.95
CA LYS A 137 1.67 47.32 2.01
C LYS A 137 1.09 48.72 2.12
#